data_AF-A0A964AGF3-F1
#
_entry.id   AF-A0A964AGF3-F1
#
_cell.length_a   1.000
_cell.length_b   1.000
_cell.length_c   1.000
_cell.angle_alpha   90.00
_cell.angle_beta   90.00
_cell.angle_gamma   90.00
#
_symmetry.space_group_name_H-M   'P 1'
#
loop_
_entity.id
_entity.type
_entity.pdbx_description
1 polymer ?
#
loop_
_entity_poly.entity_id
_entity_poly.type
_entity_poly.pdbx_seq_one_letter_code
_entity_poly.pdbx_strand_id
1 'polypeptide(L)'
;MALFMAYGFLLIYLRDFAPGKEQWIAEYGIGKHFESRLAHVHGNLFALLNVGLGFVLARVRGFDRPRAVAAVLGLVGLLMPTGILMEVYLGAPPIFVLIGAVAMTASVALSGVLALRGWISEPVGGA
;
A
#
# COMPACT_ATOMS: atom_id res chain seq x y z
N MET A 1 5.76 4.59 4.04
CA MET A 1 4.96 5.06 5.18
C MET A 1 5.28 6.51 5.55
N ALA A 2 6.47 6.83 6.07
CA ALA A 2 6.80 8.18 6.56
C ALA A 2 6.52 9.30 5.54
N LEU A 3 6.91 9.12 4.27
CA LEU A 3 6.62 10.09 3.21
C LEU A 3 5.12 10.27 2.97
N PHE A 4 4.35 9.18 2.93
CA PHE A 4 2.90 9.25 2.82
C PHE A 4 2.29 9.93 4.05
N MET A 5 2.75 9.63 5.27
CA MET A 5 2.31 10.35 6.48
C MET A 5 2.57 11.85 6.41
N ALA A 6 3.80 12.25 6.06
CA ALA A 6 4.16 13.66 5.88
C ALA A 6 3.28 14.34 4.82
N TYR A 7 3.02 13.65 3.71
CA TYR A 7 2.11 14.13 2.66
C TYR A 7 0.67 14.29 3.17
N GLY A 8 0.19 13.39 4.02
CA GLY A 8 -1.11 13.55 4.68
C GLY A 8 -1.18 14.77 5.58
N PHE A 9 -0.15 15.01 6.40
CA PHE A 9 -0.06 16.22 7.22
C PHE A 9 -0.06 17.49 6.37
N LEU A 10 0.64 17.48 5.24
CA LEU A 10 0.61 18.58 4.28
C LEU A 10 -0.81 18.80 3.72
N LEU A 11 -1.50 17.75 3.31
CA LEU A 11 -2.87 17.87 2.78
C LEU A 11 -3.87 18.39 3.82
N ILE A 12 -3.72 17.99 5.09
CA ILE A 12 -4.52 18.53 6.21
C ILE A 12 -4.20 20.01 6.41
N TYR A 13 -2.91 20.37 6.38
CA TYR A 13 -2.51 21.77 6.53
C TYR A 13 -3.13 22.67 5.46
N LEU A 14 -3.06 22.23 4.20
CA LEU A 14 -3.63 22.97 3.06
C LEU A 14 -5.15 23.14 3.18
N ARG A 15 -5.86 22.16 3.72
CA ARG A 15 -7.31 22.23 3.96
C ARG A 15 -7.69 23.15 5.11
N ASP A 16 -6.98 23.09 6.24
CA ASP A 16 -7.49 23.66 7.48
C ASP A 16 -6.83 25.01 7.85
N PHE A 17 -5.57 25.23 7.43
CA PHE A 17 -4.74 26.33 7.91
C PHE A 17 -4.18 27.25 6.82
N ALA A 18 -4.11 26.82 5.56
CA ALA A 18 -3.55 27.63 4.49
C ALA A 18 -4.45 28.85 4.13
N PRO A 19 -3.85 29.97 3.69
CA PRO A 19 -4.61 31.06 3.06
C PRO A 19 -5.38 30.55 1.83
N GLY A 20 -6.65 30.92 1.67
CA GLY A 20 -7.48 30.44 0.56
C GLY A 20 -8.06 29.02 0.74
N LYS A 21 -8.11 28.53 1.99
CA LYS A 21 -8.68 27.22 2.33
C LYS A 21 -10.13 26.99 1.91
N GLU A 22 -10.91 28.04 1.62
CA GLU A 22 -12.30 27.85 1.19
C GLU A 22 -12.39 27.00 -0.08
N GLN A 23 -11.44 27.16 -1.01
CA GLN A 23 -11.35 26.34 -2.22
C GLN A 23 -11.00 24.88 -1.91
N TRP A 24 -10.05 24.65 -0.99
CA TRP A 24 -9.65 23.31 -0.55
C TRP A 24 -10.78 22.54 0.13
N ILE A 25 -11.64 23.25 0.86
CA ILE A 25 -12.83 22.69 1.51
C ILE A 25 -13.93 22.42 0.47
N ALA A 26 -14.14 23.34 -0.48
CA ALA A 26 -15.15 23.20 -1.53
C ALA A 26 -14.87 22.00 -2.46
N GLU A 27 -13.60 21.73 -2.77
CA GLU A 27 -13.19 20.64 -3.67
C GLU A 27 -12.89 19.32 -2.94
N TYR A 28 -13.25 19.20 -1.66
CA TYR A 28 -12.85 18.08 -0.82
C TYR A 28 -13.31 16.70 -1.35
N GLY A 29 -14.46 16.63 -2.02
CA GLY A 29 -15.01 15.37 -2.52
C GLY A 29 -14.80 15.10 -4.01
N ILE A 30 -14.38 16.08 -4.81
CA ILE A 30 -14.61 16.06 -6.27
C ILE A 30 -13.43 16.61 -7.11
N GLY A 31 -12.39 17.19 -6.48
CA GLY A 31 -11.24 17.77 -7.19
C GLY A 31 -9.99 16.88 -7.26
N LYS A 32 -8.95 17.32 -8.00
CA LYS A 32 -7.62 16.65 -8.11
C LYS A 32 -6.98 16.31 -6.76
N HIS A 33 -7.30 17.07 -5.73
CA HIS A 33 -6.80 16.85 -4.37
C HIS A 33 -7.45 15.64 -3.68
N PHE A 34 -8.58 15.14 -4.19
CA PHE A 34 -9.19 13.88 -3.74
C PHE A 34 -8.30 12.68 -4.11
N GLU A 35 -7.81 12.64 -5.34
CA GLU A 35 -6.89 11.58 -5.81
C GLU A 35 -5.58 11.59 -5.01
N SER A 36 -5.06 12.78 -4.68
CA SER A 36 -3.92 12.95 -3.77
C SER A 36 -4.19 12.36 -2.38
N ARG A 37 -5.39 12.55 -1.82
CA ARG A 37 -5.80 11.93 -0.55
C ARG A 37 -5.91 10.41 -0.66
N LEU A 38 -6.40 9.88 -1.79
CA LEU A 38 -6.40 8.44 -2.04
C LEU A 38 -4.98 7.88 -2.05
N ALA A 39 -4.03 8.56 -2.69
CA ALA A 39 -2.63 8.14 -2.69
C ALA A 39 -2.03 8.11 -1.28
N HIS A 40 -2.34 9.11 -0.44
CA HIS A 40 -1.93 9.12 0.97
C HIS A 40 -2.45 7.91 1.75
N VAL A 41 -3.77 7.67 1.72
CA VAL A 41 -4.40 6.59 2.49
C VAL A 41 -3.91 5.23 2.02
N HIS A 42 -3.89 4.99 0.71
CA HIS A 42 -3.39 3.73 0.14
C HIS A 42 -1.90 3.56 0.38
N GLY A 43 -1.11 4.63 0.32
CA GLY A 43 0.33 4.59 0.59
C GLY A 43 0.65 4.18 2.03
N ASN A 44 -0.14 4.64 3.01
CA ASN A 44 0.01 4.20 4.39
C ASN A 44 -0.50 2.78 4.61
N LEU A 45 -1.67 2.43 4.06
CA LEU A 45 -2.21 1.08 4.12
C LEU A 45 -1.25 0.06 3.53
N PHE A 46 -0.69 0.33 2.36
CA PHE A 46 0.21 -0.59 1.67
C PHE A 46 1.55 -0.73 2.40
N ALA A 47 2.02 0.35 3.05
CA ALA A 47 3.21 0.26 3.88
C ALA A 47 2.97 -0.60 5.13
N LEU A 48 1.82 -0.44 5.78
CA LEU A 48 1.43 -1.29 6.92
C LEU A 48 1.30 -2.76 6.50
N LEU A 49 0.62 -3.01 5.37
CA LEU A 49 0.50 -4.35 4.82
C LEU A 49 1.87 -4.95 4.46
N ASN A 50 2.79 -4.18 3.86
CA ASN A 50 4.13 -4.69 3.56
C ASN A 50 4.92 -5.09 4.82
N VAL A 51 4.80 -4.32 5.90
CA VAL A 51 5.40 -4.70 7.20
C VAL A 51 4.75 -5.97 7.75
N GLY A 52 3.42 -6.05 7.74
CA GLY A 52 2.67 -7.23 8.21
C GLY A 52 2.96 -8.48 7.39
N LEU A 53 2.97 -8.37 6.06
CA LEU A 53 3.32 -9.46 5.14
C LEU A 53 4.76 -9.88 5.32
N GLY A 54 5.69 -8.93 5.46
CA GLY A 54 7.10 -9.24 5.76
C GLY A 54 7.25 -10.06 7.03
N PHE A 55 6.52 -9.71 8.09
CA PHE A 55 6.48 -10.48 9.33
C PHE A 55 5.92 -11.90 9.13
N VAL A 56 4.78 -12.02 8.44
CA VAL A 56 4.15 -13.33 8.14
C VAL A 56 5.10 -14.22 7.34
N LEU A 57 5.66 -13.69 6.26
CA LEU A 57 6.56 -14.41 5.37
C LEU A 57 7.88 -14.79 6.07
N ALA A 58 8.37 -13.98 7.00
CA ALA A 58 9.55 -14.33 7.79
C ALA A 58 9.33 -15.57 8.67
N ARG A 59 8.10 -15.82 9.12
CA ARG A 59 7.76 -16.96 9.98
C ARG A 59 7.44 -18.25 9.20
N VAL A 60 7.11 -18.14 7.91
CA VAL A 60 6.87 -19.30 7.02
C VAL A 60 8.20 -19.99 6.66
N ARG A 61 8.26 -21.31 6.83
CA ARG A 61 9.43 -22.15 6.50
C ARG A 61 9.11 -23.15 5.37
N GLY A 62 10.13 -23.57 4.61
CA GLY A 62 10.00 -24.61 3.56
C GLY A 62 9.42 -24.14 2.22
N PHE A 63 9.11 -22.85 2.06
CA PHE A 63 8.44 -22.28 0.89
C PHE A 63 9.21 -21.09 0.29
N ASP A 64 10.53 -21.21 0.10
CA ASP A 64 11.40 -20.06 -0.24
C ASP A 64 11.02 -19.35 -1.55
N ARG A 65 10.76 -20.10 -2.63
CA ARG A 65 10.36 -19.52 -3.91
C ARG A 65 9.03 -18.75 -3.84
N PRO A 66 7.90 -19.34 -3.43
CA PRO A 66 6.64 -18.61 -3.37
C PRO A 66 6.66 -17.50 -2.32
N ARG A 67 7.45 -17.63 -1.24
CA ARG A 67 7.71 -16.54 -0.30
C ARG A 67 8.37 -15.34 -0.98
N ALA A 68 9.43 -15.59 -1.75
CA ALA A 68 10.11 -14.53 -2.50
C ALA A 68 9.18 -13.86 -3.51
N VAL A 69 8.35 -14.64 -4.22
CA VAL A 69 7.34 -14.11 -5.15
C VAL A 69 6.33 -13.22 -4.41
N ALA A 70 5.80 -13.68 -3.27
CA ALA A 70 4.86 -12.89 -2.48
C ALA A 70 5.48 -11.57 -1.99
N ALA A 71 6.74 -11.61 -1.54
CA ALA A 71 7.47 -10.42 -1.11
C ALA A 71 7.68 -9.42 -2.26
N VAL A 72 8.11 -9.88 -3.42
CA VAL A 72 8.29 -9.03 -4.61
C VAL A 72 6.95 -8.43 -5.05
N LEU A 73 5.89 -9.22 -5.09
CA LEU A 73 4.55 -8.72 -5.41
C LEU A 73 4.08 -7.64 -4.42
N GLY A 74 4.39 -7.78 -3.13
CA GLY A 74 4.04 -6.80 -2.10
C GLY A 74 4.79 -5.47 -2.29
N LEU A 75 6.07 -5.55 -2.67
CA LEU A 75 6.88 -4.37 -3.02
C LEU A 75 6.39 -3.70 -4.30
N VAL A 76 6.11 -4.48 -5.35
CA VAL A 76 5.50 -3.98 -6.60
C VAL A 76 4.13 -3.37 -6.31
N GLY A 77 3.40 -3.85 -5.30
CA GLY A 77 2.15 -3.28 -4.83
C GLY A 77 2.23 -1.78 -4.52
N LEU A 78 3.39 -1.28 -4.02
CA LEU A 78 3.61 0.14 -3.76
C LEU A 78 3.54 1.02 -5.03
N LEU A 79 3.53 0.40 -6.21
CA LEU A 79 3.25 1.07 -7.49
C LEU A 79 1.84 1.68 -7.53
N MET A 80 0.86 1.14 -6.78
CA MET A 80 -0.49 1.71 -6.77
C MET A 80 -0.52 3.14 -6.20
N PRO A 81 -0.14 3.37 -4.93
CA PRO A 81 -0.18 4.73 -4.38
C PRO A 81 0.81 5.68 -5.05
N THR A 82 1.95 5.19 -5.55
CA THR A 82 2.89 6.02 -6.32
C THR A 82 2.37 6.33 -7.73
N GLY A 83 1.67 5.40 -8.37
CA GLY A 83 1.00 5.57 -9.64
C GLY A 83 -0.10 6.62 -9.59
N ILE A 84 -0.89 6.67 -8.50
CA ILE A 84 -1.88 7.72 -8.28
C ILE A 84 -1.19 9.10 -8.22
N LEU A 85 -0.06 9.22 -7.49
CA LEU A 85 0.69 10.48 -7.47
C LEU A 85 1.23 10.83 -8.87
N MET A 86 1.74 9.86 -9.62
CA MET A 86 2.24 10.09 -10.97
C MET A 86 1.13 10.52 -11.95
N GLU A 87 -0.06 9.94 -11.84
CA GLU A 87 -1.22 10.35 -12.63
C GLU A 87 -1.59 11.81 -12.34
N VAL A 88 -1.72 12.15 -11.04
CA VAL A 88 -2.10 13.51 -10.61
C VAL A 88 -1.07 14.57 -11.00
N TYR A 89 0.22 14.29 -10.82
CA TYR A 89 1.29 15.28 -11.00
C TYR A 89 1.90 15.29 -12.40
N LEU A 90 1.96 14.14 -13.07
CA LEU A 90 2.66 13.96 -14.35
C LEU A 90 1.73 13.54 -15.50
N GLY A 91 0.44 13.33 -15.24
CA GLY A 91 -0.50 12.80 -16.24
C GLY A 91 -0.16 11.39 -16.69
N ALA A 92 0.53 10.62 -15.84
CA ALA A 92 0.92 9.26 -16.16
C ALA A 92 -0.31 8.34 -16.36
N PRO A 93 -0.21 7.29 -17.20
CA PRO A 93 -1.33 6.39 -17.43
C PRO A 93 -1.74 5.63 -16.16
N PRO A 94 -3.05 5.35 -15.97
CA PRO A 94 -3.58 4.62 -14.81
C PRO A 94 -3.13 3.16 -14.74
N ILE A 95 -2.42 2.66 -15.76
CA ILE A 95 -1.90 1.29 -15.79
C ILE A 95 -0.94 0.99 -14.64
N PHE A 96 -0.19 1.99 -14.16
CA PHE A 96 0.68 1.82 -12.99
C PHE A 96 -0.15 1.52 -11.73
N VAL A 97 -1.29 2.18 -11.57
CA VAL A 97 -2.23 1.95 -10.47
C VAL A 97 -2.76 0.51 -10.52
N LEU A 98 -3.19 0.06 -11.70
CA LEU A 98 -3.73 -1.28 -11.92
C LEU A 98 -2.69 -2.37 -11.66
N ILE A 99 -1.46 -2.21 -12.15
CA ILE A 99 -0.38 -3.17 -11.91
C ILE A 99 -0.10 -3.28 -10.40
N GLY A 100 0.00 -2.14 -9.70
CA GLY A 100 0.20 -2.13 -8.25
C GLY A 100 -0.95 -2.80 -7.49
N ALA A 101 -2.19 -2.51 -7.87
CA ALA A 101 -3.36 -3.10 -7.23
C ALA A 101 -3.38 -4.64 -7.39
N VAL A 102 -3.20 -5.14 -8.61
CA VAL A 102 -3.17 -6.58 -8.90
C VAL A 102 -2.01 -7.26 -8.18
N ALA A 103 -0.81 -6.65 -8.21
CA ALA A 103 0.36 -7.20 -7.52
C ALA A 103 0.14 -7.29 -6.00
N MET A 104 -0.41 -6.25 -5.37
CA MET A 104 -0.66 -6.25 -3.94
C MET A 104 -1.72 -7.30 -3.55
N THR A 105 -2.81 -7.42 -4.32
CA THR A 105 -3.83 -8.44 -4.08
C THR A 105 -3.25 -9.85 -4.20
N ALA A 106 -2.42 -10.10 -5.22
CA ALA A 106 -1.74 -11.38 -5.39
C ALA A 106 -0.75 -11.66 -4.24
N SER A 107 -0.01 -10.66 -3.77
CA SER A 107 0.90 -10.78 -2.62
C SER A 107 0.17 -11.19 -1.35
N VAL A 108 -0.93 -10.49 -1.03
CA VAL A 108 -1.74 -10.78 0.16
C VAL A 108 -2.34 -12.18 0.08
N ALA A 109 -2.94 -12.55 -1.05
CA ALA A 109 -3.54 -13.86 -1.25
C ALA A 109 -2.50 -14.99 -1.12
N LEU A 110 -1.35 -14.86 -1.79
CA LEU A 110 -0.29 -15.86 -1.74
C LEU A 110 0.31 -15.97 -0.33
N SER A 111 0.56 -14.83 0.34
CA SER A 111 1.07 -14.81 1.71
C SER A 111 0.09 -15.47 2.68
N GLY A 112 -1.22 -15.26 2.50
CA GLY A 112 -2.26 -15.94 3.29
C GLY A 112 -2.26 -17.46 3.11
N VAL A 113 -2.16 -17.94 1.86
CA VAL A 113 -2.05 -19.38 1.57
C VAL A 113 -0.77 -19.97 2.17
N LEU A 114 0.35 -19.26 2.07
CA LEU A 114 1.63 -19.67 2.63
C LEU A 114 1.62 -19.69 4.16
N ALA A 115 0.95 -18.72 4.81
CA ALA A 115 0.79 -18.69 6.25
C ALA A 115 -0.01 -19.91 6.72
N LEU A 116 -1.15 -20.21 6.07
CA LEU A 116 -1.97 -21.38 6.40
C LEU A 116 -1.17 -22.68 6.24
N ARG A 117 -0.42 -22.85 5.15
CA ARG A 117 0.36 -24.07 4.92
C ARG A 117 1.59 -24.17 5.81
N GLY A 118 2.30 -23.07 6.00
CA GLY A 118 3.59 -23.01 6.70
C GLY A 118 3.47 -22.96 8.23
N TRP A 119 2.37 -22.44 8.78
CA TRP A 119 2.15 -22.40 10.23
C TRP A 119 1.42 -23.64 10.74
N ILE A 120 0.44 -24.16 10.00
CA ILE A 120 -0.29 -25.40 10.38
C ILE A 120 0.64 -26.62 10.36
N SER A 121 1.76 -26.54 9.63
CA SER A 121 2.74 -27.63 9.54
C SER A 121 3.75 -27.67 10.70
N GLU A 122 3.74 -26.72 11.65
CA GLU A 122 4.53 -26.89 12.88
C GLU A 122 3.81 -27.89 13.80
N PRO A 123 4.45 -29.02 14.18
CA PRO A 123 3.85 -29.92 15.15
C PRO A 123 3.67 -29.18 16.48
N VAL A 124 2.47 -29.28 17.06
CA VAL A 124 2.19 -28.91 18.45
C VAL A 124 3.01 -29.86 19.33
N GLY A 125 4.26 -29.51 19.63
CA GLY A 125 5.15 -30.34 20.45
C GLY A 125 6.61 -30.22 20.05
N GLY A 126 7.25 -29.13 20.49
CA GLY A 126 8.70 -28.97 20.45
C GLY A 126 9.14 -28.16 21.67
N ALA A 127 8.98 -28.78 22.85
CA ALA A 127 9.62 -28.38 24.09
C ALA A 127 10.88 -29.22 24.26
#